data_AF-A0A4W5QST1-F1
#
_entry.id   AF-A0A4W5QST1-F1
#
_cell.length_a   1.000
_cell.length_b   1.000
_cell.length_c   1.000
_cell.angle_alpha   90.00
_cell.angle_beta   90.00
_cell.angle_gamma   90.00
#
_symmetry.space_group_name_H-M   'P 1'
#
loop_
_entity.id
_entity.type
_entity.pdbx_description
1 polymer ?
#
loop_
_entity_poly.entity_id
_entity_poly.type
_entity_poly.pdbx_seq_one_letter_code
_entity_poly.pdbx_strand_id
1 'polypeptide(L)'
;MSPVLPTPTAGLCSSPEDSQRLNLPAGSGATNSNSSSKSLKCTAKRAPAFHKFNSYIEVRKNQRKSGQASVARAVAKEMADLNPPGETVLQRTALLQEELNSSECAWALLVTESDPHILSCLLWTWLEKLKEPVLSADDVERLTSVSQHVNHLSVLTKPQRHTMSCLLGCVGQVTSLCPQREEAVLRRLIQALTRHPQEEMENYKVLMRILKSSIRQTLHNHNSLTQTSDYTNTCSRRGNK
;
A
#
# COMPACT_ATOMS: atom_id res chain seq x y z
N MET A 1 -5.99 34.39 34.31
CA MET A 1 -4.70 35.04 34.01
C MET A 1 -4.06 34.28 32.87
N SER A 2 -3.69 34.96 31.78
CA SER A 2 -3.08 34.35 30.59
C SER A 2 -1.72 35.02 30.31
N PRO A 3 -0.67 34.28 29.92
CA PRO A 3 0.54 34.85 29.33
C PRO A 3 0.37 35.06 27.82
N VAL A 4 1.07 36.06 27.27
CA VAL A 4 0.94 36.53 25.88
C VAL A 4 2.33 36.77 25.27
N LEU A 5 2.62 36.11 24.13
CA LEU A 5 3.68 36.41 23.13
C LEU A 5 5.17 36.36 23.61
N PRO A 6 6.19 36.43 22.72
CA PRO A 6 6.18 36.85 21.30
C PRO A 6 6.83 35.94 20.25
N THR A 7 6.45 36.20 18.99
CA THR A 7 7.15 35.84 17.74
C THR A 7 8.30 36.83 17.42
N PRO A 8 9.30 36.41 16.61
CA PRO A 8 10.13 37.32 15.81
C PRO A 8 9.82 37.23 14.30
N THR A 9 10.02 38.35 13.60
CA THR A 9 9.69 38.56 12.19
C THR A 9 10.91 38.45 11.26
N ALA A 10 10.66 38.32 9.95
CA ALA A 10 11.63 38.08 8.88
C ALA A 10 12.68 39.20 8.63
N GLY A 11 13.74 38.84 7.90
CA GLY A 11 14.66 39.77 7.23
C GLY A 11 15.14 39.19 5.88
N LEU A 12 14.94 39.92 4.79
CA LEU A 12 15.59 39.67 3.49
C LEU A 12 16.91 40.45 3.41
N CYS A 13 17.89 39.96 2.62
CA CYS A 13 18.52 40.72 1.53
C CYS A 13 19.62 39.94 0.76
N SER A 14 19.51 40.02 -0.58
CA SER A 14 20.58 40.30 -1.57
C SER A 14 21.87 39.46 -1.71
N SER A 15 22.08 39.01 -2.97
CA SER A 15 23.35 38.65 -3.64
C SER A 15 24.21 39.90 -3.97
N PRO A 16 25.38 39.90 -4.68
CA PRO A 16 25.85 38.95 -5.72
C PRO A 16 27.39 38.65 -5.80
N GLU A 17 27.81 38.01 -6.91
CA GLU A 17 29.19 37.77 -7.42
C GLU A 17 30.09 36.82 -6.59
N ASP A 18 30.82 35.84 -7.18
CA ASP A 18 31.93 36.08 -8.10
C ASP A 18 32.17 34.93 -9.13
N SER A 19 32.93 35.22 -10.18
CA SER A 19 33.25 34.35 -11.32
C SER A 19 34.56 33.59 -11.17
N GLN A 20 34.69 32.44 -11.85
CA GLN A 20 35.99 32.03 -12.40
C GLN A 20 35.87 31.21 -13.71
N ARG A 21 36.60 31.68 -14.73
CA ARG A 21 36.74 31.07 -16.08
C ARG A 21 37.80 29.96 -16.08
N LEU A 22 37.85 29.18 -17.17
CA LEU A 22 39.00 28.89 -18.06
C LEU A 22 38.46 28.06 -19.27
N ASN A 23 38.51 28.55 -20.52
CA ASN A 23 39.58 28.40 -21.53
C ASN A 23 39.79 26.93 -22.01
N LEU A 24 39.95 26.53 -23.28
CA LEU A 24 40.11 27.10 -24.65
C LEU A 24 39.92 25.92 -25.68
N PRO A 25 40.03 26.02 -27.04
CA PRO A 25 39.76 27.08 -28.03
C PRO A 25 38.93 26.58 -29.27
N ALA A 26 38.73 27.44 -30.29
CA ALA A 26 38.27 27.07 -31.64
C ALA A 26 39.39 27.18 -32.69
N GLY A 27 39.24 26.50 -33.84
CA GLY A 27 40.16 26.59 -35.00
C GLY A 27 39.49 26.12 -36.30
N SER A 28 39.78 26.79 -37.42
CA SER A 28 39.01 26.69 -38.68
C SER A 28 39.90 26.56 -39.94
N GLY A 29 39.35 25.96 -41.00
CA GLY A 29 39.91 25.93 -42.38
C GLY A 29 40.49 24.56 -42.81
N ALA A 30 40.46 24.14 -44.07
CA ALA A 30 39.80 24.67 -45.28
C ALA A 30 39.60 23.58 -46.37
N THR A 31 38.69 23.84 -47.32
CA THR A 31 38.55 23.32 -48.72
C THR A 31 39.37 22.11 -49.22
N ASN A 32 38.75 21.13 -49.89
CA ASN A 32 38.51 21.12 -51.36
C ASN A 32 37.74 19.85 -51.84
N SER A 33 37.27 19.84 -53.09
CA SER A 33 36.43 18.82 -53.73
C SER A 33 37.18 17.69 -54.45
N ASN A 34 36.61 16.47 -54.48
CA ASN A 34 36.17 15.81 -55.74
C ASN A 34 35.51 14.43 -55.51
N SER A 35 34.80 13.97 -56.53
CA SER A 35 34.01 12.73 -56.53
C SER A 35 34.84 11.48 -56.87
N SER A 36 34.42 10.31 -56.36
CA SER A 36 34.32 9.07 -57.14
C SER A 36 33.76 7.91 -56.30
N SER A 37 32.84 7.15 -56.90
CA SER A 37 32.13 6.04 -56.26
C SER A 37 33.02 4.81 -56.10
N LYS A 38 33.28 4.34 -54.87
CA LYS A 38 33.84 3.00 -54.62
C LYS A 38 33.11 2.29 -53.48
N SER A 39 32.42 1.22 -53.85
CA SER A 39 31.80 0.25 -52.95
C SER A 39 32.84 -0.35 -51.99
N LEU A 40 32.56 -0.33 -50.68
CA LEU A 40 33.35 -1.00 -49.66
C LEU A 40 32.42 -1.87 -48.80
N LYS A 41 32.71 -3.18 -48.77
CA LYS A 41 31.98 -4.18 -47.98
C LYS A 41 32.09 -3.87 -46.49
N CYS A 42 30.98 -3.53 -45.85
CA CYS A 42 30.89 -3.45 -44.40
C CYS A 42 30.91 -4.86 -43.78
N THR A 43 32.05 -5.27 -43.21
CA THR A 43 32.11 -6.42 -42.31
C THR A 43 31.45 -6.05 -40.98
N ALA A 44 30.51 -6.89 -40.52
CA ALA A 44 29.76 -6.62 -39.30
C ALA A 44 30.67 -6.71 -38.05
N LYS A 45 31.11 -5.56 -37.53
CA LYS A 45 31.65 -5.46 -36.17
C LYS A 45 30.47 -5.55 -35.19
N ARG A 46 30.51 -6.51 -34.27
CA ARG A 46 29.55 -6.62 -33.15
C ARG A 46 29.51 -5.28 -32.41
N ALA A 47 28.31 -4.74 -32.20
CA ALA A 47 28.13 -3.58 -31.33
C ALA A 47 28.58 -3.93 -29.91
N PRO A 48 29.25 -3.02 -29.18
CA PRO A 48 29.45 -3.17 -27.75
C PRO A 48 28.10 -3.28 -27.04
N ALA A 49 28.03 -4.06 -25.96
CA ALA A 49 26.81 -4.18 -25.19
C ALA A 49 26.38 -2.80 -24.67
N PHE A 50 25.20 -2.33 -25.08
CA PHE A 50 24.62 -1.11 -24.55
C PHE A 50 24.45 -1.28 -23.02
N HIS A 51 25.19 -0.49 -22.25
CA HIS A 51 24.89 -0.31 -20.83
C HIS A 51 23.44 0.20 -20.73
N LYS A 52 22.56 -0.59 -20.13
CA LYS A 52 21.15 -0.22 -19.96
C LYS A 52 21.07 1.02 -19.07
N PHE A 53 20.87 2.16 -19.72
CA PHE A 53 20.59 3.41 -19.04
C PHE A 53 19.17 3.32 -18.47
N ASN A 54 19.03 2.83 -17.23
CA ASN A 54 17.74 2.80 -16.54
C ASN A 54 17.16 4.21 -16.58
N SER A 55 15.97 4.33 -17.16
CA SER A 55 15.36 5.64 -17.34
C SER A 55 15.03 6.26 -15.98
N TYR A 56 15.05 7.59 -15.90
CA TYR A 56 14.67 8.32 -14.68
C TYR A 56 13.25 7.95 -14.18
N ILE A 57 12.39 7.49 -15.09
CA ILE A 57 11.05 6.96 -14.80
C ILE A 57 11.11 5.62 -14.05
N GLU A 58 12.01 4.71 -14.42
CA GLU A 58 12.19 3.42 -13.74
C GLU A 58 12.80 3.59 -12.35
N VAL A 59 13.76 4.49 -12.18
CA VAL A 59 14.33 4.84 -10.87
C VAL A 59 13.23 5.32 -9.93
N ARG A 60 12.40 6.28 -10.36
CA ARG A 60 11.24 6.77 -9.59
C ARG A 60 10.22 5.67 -9.28
N LYS A 61 9.93 4.75 -10.22
CA LYS A 61 9.03 3.61 -9.98
C LYS A 61 9.59 2.64 -8.92
N ASN A 62 10.88 2.33 -8.99
CA ASN A 62 11.53 1.44 -8.04
C ASN A 62 11.63 2.05 -6.63
N GLN A 63 11.89 3.36 -6.54
CA GLN A 63 11.97 4.09 -5.27
C GLN A 63 10.59 4.22 -4.59
N ARG A 64 9.50 4.38 -5.38
CA ARG A 64 8.13 4.30 -4.88
C ARG A 64 7.80 2.89 -4.36
N LYS A 65 8.17 1.84 -5.10
CA LYS A 65 7.99 0.44 -4.66
C LYS A 65 8.75 0.14 -3.36
N SER A 66 9.99 0.62 -3.20
CA SER A 66 10.76 0.37 -1.98
C SER A 66 10.18 1.07 -0.75
N GLY A 67 9.67 2.31 -0.90
CA GLY A 67 8.99 3.05 0.18
C GLY A 67 7.64 2.44 0.55
N GLN A 68 6.84 2.02 -0.44
CA GLN A 68 5.60 1.28 -0.18
C GLN A 68 5.88 -0.04 0.54
N ALA A 69 6.94 -0.75 0.16
CA ALA A 69 7.36 -1.99 0.82
C ALA A 69 7.93 -1.79 2.23
N SER A 70 8.42 -0.60 2.63
CA SER A 70 8.79 -0.34 4.03
C SER A 70 7.57 -0.03 4.88
N VAL A 71 6.65 0.81 4.41
CA VAL A 71 5.39 1.11 5.13
C VAL A 71 4.55 -0.15 5.29
N ALA A 72 4.36 -0.93 4.22
CA ALA A 72 3.63 -2.19 4.28
C ALA A 72 4.25 -3.23 5.23
N ARG A 73 5.60 -3.25 5.37
CA ARG A 73 6.28 -4.11 6.36
C ARG A 73 6.03 -3.69 7.80
N ALA A 74 5.93 -2.38 8.07
CA ALA A 74 5.56 -1.87 9.38
C ALA A 74 4.09 -2.20 9.70
N VAL A 75 3.15 -1.83 8.81
CA VAL A 75 1.72 -2.17 8.94
C VAL A 75 1.53 -3.69 9.14
N ALA A 76 2.15 -4.52 8.30
CA ALA A 76 2.06 -5.97 8.43
C ALA A 76 2.68 -6.50 9.74
N LYS A 77 3.70 -5.83 10.29
CA LYS A 77 4.26 -6.18 11.61
C LYS A 77 3.24 -5.92 12.71
N GLU A 78 2.73 -4.70 12.80
CA GLU A 78 1.82 -4.31 13.89
C GLU A 78 0.45 -5.02 13.78
N MET A 79 -0.04 -5.28 12.57
CA MET A 79 -1.24 -6.11 12.35
C MET A 79 -1.04 -7.60 12.69
N ALA A 80 0.21 -8.06 12.75
CA ALA A 80 0.56 -9.44 13.12
C ALA A 80 0.97 -9.57 14.59
N ASP A 81 1.07 -8.46 15.33
CA ASP A 81 1.57 -8.47 16.69
C ASP A 81 0.50 -8.96 17.68
N LEU A 82 0.95 -9.76 18.64
CA LEU A 82 0.15 -10.31 19.74
C LEU A 82 0.63 -9.78 21.10
N ASN A 83 1.75 -9.05 21.13
CA ASN A 83 2.25 -8.44 22.36
C ASN A 83 1.29 -7.34 22.84
N PRO A 84 1.13 -7.14 24.16
CA PRO A 84 0.36 -6.02 24.69
C PRO A 84 1.00 -4.69 24.24
N PRO A 85 0.22 -3.74 23.68
CA PRO A 85 0.73 -2.43 23.29
C PRO A 85 1.29 -1.66 24.48
N GLY A 86 2.30 -0.82 24.23
CA GLY A 86 2.85 0.07 25.24
C GLY A 86 1.84 1.13 25.71
N GLU A 87 2.01 1.64 26.92
CA GLU A 87 1.08 2.59 27.56
C GLU A 87 0.74 3.82 26.69
N THR A 88 1.74 4.38 26.00
CA THR A 88 1.53 5.52 25.07
C THR A 88 0.62 5.17 23.89
N VAL A 89 0.74 3.95 23.35
CA VAL A 89 -0.10 3.43 22.26
C VAL A 89 -1.52 3.18 22.77
N LEU A 90 -1.66 2.62 23.98
CA LEU A 90 -2.96 2.40 24.62
C LEU A 90 -3.67 3.73 24.90
N GLN A 91 -2.98 4.72 25.48
CA GLN A 91 -3.53 6.04 25.77
C GLN A 91 -4.00 6.74 24.49
N ARG A 92 -3.16 6.77 23.44
CA ARG A 92 -3.52 7.38 22.16
C ARG A 92 -4.66 6.65 21.46
N THR A 93 -4.69 5.32 21.53
CA THR A 93 -5.80 4.49 21.01
C THR A 93 -7.11 4.76 21.76
N ALA A 94 -7.07 4.90 23.09
CA ALA A 94 -8.24 5.19 23.91
C ALA A 94 -8.84 6.57 23.56
N LEU A 95 -8.01 7.60 23.42
CA LEU A 95 -8.45 8.93 22.98
C LEU A 95 -9.08 8.89 21.58
N LEU A 96 -8.45 8.21 20.61
CA LEU A 96 -9.04 8.05 19.27
C LEU A 96 -10.37 7.29 19.32
N GLN A 97 -10.51 6.28 20.18
CA GLN A 97 -11.76 5.54 20.37
C GLN A 97 -12.87 6.40 21.00
N GLU A 98 -12.55 7.26 21.98
CA GLU A 98 -13.51 8.18 22.61
C GLU A 98 -14.02 9.24 21.63
N GLU A 99 -13.11 9.87 20.88
CA GLU A 99 -13.45 10.85 19.83
C GLU A 99 -14.31 10.22 18.71
N LEU A 100 -13.91 9.04 18.18
CA LEU A 100 -14.67 8.35 17.12
C LEU A 100 -16.06 7.88 17.57
N ASN A 101 -16.25 7.59 18.86
CA ASN A 101 -17.55 7.21 19.42
C ASN A 101 -18.46 8.42 19.71
N SER A 102 -17.93 9.64 19.74
CA SER A 102 -18.65 10.86 20.13
C SER A 102 -18.87 11.86 19.00
N SER A 103 -18.06 11.83 17.93
CA SER A 103 -18.10 12.84 16.86
C SER A 103 -17.75 12.29 15.48
N GLU A 104 -18.57 12.58 14.47
CA GLU A 104 -18.23 12.27 13.06
C GLU A 104 -16.99 13.06 12.58
N CYS A 105 -16.68 14.21 13.18
CA CYS A 105 -15.48 14.98 12.82
C CYS A 105 -14.18 14.26 13.23
N ALA A 106 -14.23 13.30 14.17
CA ALA A 106 -13.07 12.54 14.63
C ALA A 106 -12.45 11.65 13.54
N TRP A 107 -13.20 11.32 12.47
CA TRP A 107 -12.63 10.66 11.29
C TRP A 107 -11.51 11.48 10.64
N ALA A 108 -11.56 12.82 10.71
CA ALA A 108 -10.48 13.68 10.23
C ALA A 108 -9.24 13.60 11.12
N LEU A 109 -9.40 13.43 12.44
CA LEU A 109 -8.28 13.18 13.35
C LEU A 109 -7.61 11.83 13.03
N LEU A 110 -8.41 10.78 12.78
CA LEU A 110 -7.89 9.46 12.42
C LEU A 110 -7.06 9.49 11.12
N VAL A 111 -7.47 10.29 10.13
CA VAL A 111 -6.72 10.47 8.86
C VAL A 111 -5.32 11.09 9.07
N THR A 112 -5.11 11.81 10.18
CA THR A 112 -3.79 12.37 10.54
C THR A 112 -2.91 11.41 11.34
N GLU A 113 -3.46 10.29 11.83
CA GLU A 113 -2.69 9.31 12.56
C GLU A 113 -1.82 8.48 11.60
N SER A 114 -0.53 8.36 11.93
CA SER A 114 0.48 7.80 11.03
C SER A 114 1.25 6.62 11.63
N ASP A 115 1.11 6.39 12.94
CA ASP A 115 1.69 5.22 13.59
C ASP A 115 0.87 3.95 13.27
N PRO A 116 1.42 2.97 12.55
CA PRO A 116 0.73 1.72 12.26
C PRO A 116 0.41 0.90 13.51
N HIS A 117 1.11 1.11 14.63
CA HIS A 117 0.86 0.43 15.89
C HIS A 117 -0.42 0.96 16.53
N ILE A 118 -0.59 2.28 16.61
CA ILE A 118 -1.83 2.92 17.09
C ILE A 118 -3.02 2.51 16.19
N LEU A 119 -2.87 2.58 14.86
CA LEU A 119 -3.94 2.18 13.94
C LEU A 119 -4.32 0.69 14.04
N SER A 120 -3.33 -0.20 14.19
CA SER A 120 -3.59 -1.63 14.38
C SER A 120 -4.22 -1.92 15.75
N CYS A 121 -3.74 -1.27 16.81
CA CYS A 121 -4.30 -1.37 18.15
C CYS A 121 -5.77 -0.92 18.17
N LEU A 122 -6.08 0.20 17.52
CA LEU A 122 -7.45 0.71 17.39
C LEU A 122 -8.37 -0.27 16.64
N LEU A 123 -7.90 -0.82 15.50
CA LEU A 123 -8.66 -1.80 14.72
C LEU A 123 -9.00 -3.06 15.54
N TRP A 124 -8.01 -3.64 16.23
CA TRP A 124 -8.24 -4.86 17.03
C TRP A 124 -9.13 -4.56 18.24
N THR A 125 -8.85 -3.48 18.96
CA THR A 125 -9.65 -3.03 20.11
C THR A 125 -11.10 -2.76 19.73
N TRP A 126 -11.36 -2.22 18.53
CA TRP A 126 -12.72 -1.99 18.03
C TRP A 126 -13.47 -3.31 17.80
N LEU A 127 -12.87 -4.29 17.10
CA LEU A 127 -13.47 -5.62 16.87
C LEU A 127 -13.75 -6.37 18.18
N GLU A 128 -12.77 -6.37 19.09
CA GLU A 128 -12.83 -7.06 20.37
C GLU A 128 -13.89 -6.46 21.30
N LYS A 129 -14.14 -5.14 21.24
CA LYS A 129 -15.12 -4.42 22.09
C LYS A 129 -16.53 -4.24 21.50
N LEU A 130 -16.85 -4.74 20.31
CA LEU A 130 -18.25 -4.74 19.82
C LEU A 130 -19.19 -5.45 20.84
N LYS A 131 -20.50 -5.23 20.78
CA LYS A 131 -21.42 -5.98 21.66
C LYS A 131 -21.31 -7.48 21.40
N GLU A 132 -21.54 -7.89 20.16
CA GLU A 132 -21.37 -9.26 19.67
C GLU A 132 -20.10 -9.38 18.80
N PRO A 133 -19.45 -10.55 18.72
CA PRO A 133 -18.39 -10.79 17.74
C PRO A 133 -18.91 -10.65 16.30
N VAL A 134 -18.03 -10.33 15.36
CA VAL A 134 -18.41 -10.23 13.93
C VAL A 134 -18.85 -11.60 13.38
N LEU A 135 -18.24 -12.68 13.88
CA LEU A 135 -18.60 -14.06 13.57
C LEU A 135 -18.92 -14.80 14.87
N SER A 136 -20.17 -15.22 15.03
CA SER A 136 -20.59 -16.17 16.06
C SER A 136 -20.09 -17.59 15.77
N ALA A 137 -20.22 -18.51 16.74
CA ALA A 137 -19.92 -19.93 16.54
C ALA A 137 -20.72 -20.51 15.35
N ASP A 138 -22.02 -20.23 15.29
CA ASP A 138 -22.91 -20.64 14.19
C ASP A 138 -22.45 -20.06 12.84
N ASP A 139 -21.92 -18.84 12.80
CA ASP A 139 -21.37 -18.26 11.55
C ASP A 139 -20.12 -19.02 11.09
N VAL A 140 -19.27 -19.43 12.02
CA VAL A 140 -18.07 -20.23 11.73
C VAL A 140 -18.46 -21.62 11.24
N GLU A 141 -19.43 -22.29 11.87
CA GLU A 141 -19.96 -23.58 11.41
C GLU A 141 -20.56 -23.46 10.01
N ARG A 142 -21.41 -22.45 9.76
CA ARG A 142 -21.99 -22.22 8.43
C ARG A 142 -20.92 -21.89 7.38
N LEU A 143 -19.88 -21.12 7.70
CA LEU A 143 -18.77 -20.84 6.79
C LEU A 143 -17.96 -22.09 6.42
N THR A 144 -17.70 -22.95 7.41
CA THR A 144 -16.83 -24.14 7.28
C THR A 144 -17.52 -25.36 6.69
N SER A 145 -18.86 -25.41 6.74
CA SER A 145 -19.68 -26.45 6.11
C SER A 145 -19.98 -26.20 4.62
N VAL A 146 -19.76 -24.98 4.09
CA VAL A 146 -19.97 -24.69 2.66
C VAL A 146 -18.97 -25.47 1.79
N SER A 147 -19.44 -25.98 0.64
CA SER A 147 -18.59 -26.62 -0.36
C SER A 147 -17.56 -25.66 -0.97
N GLN A 148 -16.40 -26.19 -1.35
CA GLN A 148 -15.22 -25.42 -1.81
C GLN A 148 -15.44 -24.60 -3.11
N HIS A 149 -16.57 -24.80 -3.79
CA HIS A 149 -16.88 -24.14 -5.08
C HIS A 149 -17.82 -22.94 -4.96
N VAL A 150 -18.32 -22.64 -3.76
CA VAL A 150 -19.24 -21.52 -3.50
C VAL A 150 -18.47 -20.36 -2.86
N ASN A 151 -18.91 -19.13 -3.11
CA ASN A 151 -18.43 -17.96 -2.36
C ASN A 151 -18.88 -18.11 -0.89
N HIS A 152 -17.97 -18.58 -0.03
CA HIS A 152 -18.24 -18.84 1.39
C HIS A 152 -18.87 -17.63 2.11
N LEU A 153 -18.48 -16.39 1.78
CA LEU A 153 -19.02 -15.19 2.45
C LEU A 153 -20.52 -14.92 2.13
N SER A 154 -21.12 -15.66 1.19
CA SER A 154 -22.54 -15.51 0.84
C SER A 154 -23.50 -15.98 1.95
N VAL A 155 -23.07 -16.89 2.84
CA VAL A 155 -23.89 -17.40 3.97
C VAL A 155 -23.95 -16.47 5.18
N LEU A 156 -23.16 -15.39 5.16
CA LEU A 156 -23.16 -14.36 6.19
C LEU A 156 -24.27 -13.32 5.91
N THR A 157 -24.74 -12.65 6.97
CA THR A 157 -25.65 -11.52 6.82
C THR A 157 -25.02 -10.40 5.98
N LYS A 158 -25.84 -9.54 5.36
CA LYS A 158 -25.33 -8.42 4.53
C LYS A 158 -24.32 -7.52 5.27
N PRO A 159 -24.55 -7.11 6.54
CA PRO A 159 -23.55 -6.35 7.30
C PRO A 159 -22.24 -7.12 7.52
N GLN A 160 -22.31 -8.36 8.03
CA GLN A 160 -21.13 -9.20 8.24
C GLN A 160 -20.32 -9.39 6.96
N ARG A 161 -20.97 -9.71 5.83
CA ARG A 161 -20.30 -9.88 4.54
C ARG A 161 -19.58 -8.60 4.10
N HIS A 162 -20.15 -7.42 4.30
CA HIS A 162 -19.48 -6.15 3.98
C HIS A 162 -18.26 -5.92 4.88
N THR A 163 -18.40 -6.06 6.20
CA THR A 163 -17.29 -5.94 7.17
C THR A 163 -16.16 -6.92 6.84
N MET A 164 -16.49 -8.19 6.62
CA MET A 164 -15.53 -9.23 6.22
C MET A 164 -14.85 -8.90 4.89
N SER A 165 -15.59 -8.46 3.87
CA SER A 165 -15.01 -8.12 2.57
C SER A 165 -14.05 -6.93 2.66
N CYS A 166 -14.38 -5.92 3.47
CA CYS A 166 -13.53 -4.76 3.74
C CYS A 166 -12.22 -5.19 4.44
N LEU A 167 -12.33 -5.92 5.55
CA LEU A 167 -11.18 -6.40 6.32
C LEU A 167 -10.27 -7.31 5.49
N LEU A 168 -10.83 -8.23 4.71
CA LEU A 168 -10.07 -9.12 3.83
C LEU A 168 -9.46 -8.38 2.63
N GLY A 169 -10.08 -7.30 2.16
CA GLY A 169 -9.46 -6.39 1.18
C GLY A 169 -8.22 -5.69 1.76
N CYS A 170 -8.35 -5.11 2.95
CA CYS A 170 -7.24 -4.47 3.68
C CYS A 170 -6.10 -5.45 3.98
N VAL A 171 -6.41 -6.61 4.57
CA VAL A 171 -5.41 -7.66 4.84
C VAL A 171 -4.78 -8.14 3.54
N GLY A 172 -5.56 -8.41 2.49
CA GLY A 172 -5.03 -8.81 1.18
C GLY A 172 -4.05 -7.80 0.58
N GLN A 173 -4.34 -6.51 0.70
CA GLN A 173 -3.43 -5.46 0.23
C GLN A 173 -2.11 -5.47 1.00
N VAL A 174 -2.16 -5.63 2.33
CA VAL A 174 -0.99 -5.71 3.22
C VAL A 174 -0.18 -6.99 2.97
N THR A 175 -0.83 -8.14 2.85
CA THR A 175 -0.16 -9.44 2.68
C THR A 175 0.36 -9.67 1.26
N SER A 176 -0.24 -9.04 0.23
CA SER A 176 0.32 -9.04 -1.13
C SER A 176 1.73 -8.40 -1.19
N LEU A 177 2.03 -7.47 -0.27
CA LEU A 177 3.34 -6.82 -0.12
C LEU A 177 4.22 -7.49 0.94
N CYS A 178 3.63 -8.30 1.84
CA CYS A 178 4.31 -9.01 2.92
C CYS A 178 3.78 -10.46 3.11
N PRO A 179 3.95 -11.37 2.13
CA PRO A 179 3.35 -12.71 2.19
C PRO A 179 3.78 -13.53 3.42
N GLN A 180 5.02 -13.32 3.88
CA GLN A 180 5.59 -13.96 5.07
C GLN A 180 4.87 -13.60 6.38
N ARG A 181 3.99 -12.61 6.38
CA ARG A 181 3.16 -12.23 7.55
C ARG A 181 1.69 -12.61 7.41
N GLU A 182 1.27 -13.14 6.25
CA GLU A 182 -0.16 -13.44 5.97
C GLU A 182 -0.81 -14.28 7.07
N GLU A 183 -0.15 -15.34 7.49
CA GLU A 183 -0.72 -16.27 8.46
C GLU A 183 -0.80 -15.70 9.88
N ALA A 184 0.12 -14.82 10.26
CA ALA A 184 0.09 -14.16 11.56
C ALA A 184 -1.02 -13.10 11.60
N VAL A 185 -1.13 -12.27 10.55
CA VAL A 185 -2.23 -11.29 10.41
C VAL A 185 -3.59 -12.00 10.36
N LEU A 186 -3.71 -13.13 9.64
CA LEU A 186 -4.96 -13.89 9.59
C LEU A 186 -5.30 -14.59 10.92
N ARG A 187 -4.32 -15.07 11.68
CA ARG A 187 -4.56 -15.59 13.04
C ARG A 187 -5.09 -14.49 13.95
N ARG A 188 -4.48 -13.30 13.91
CA ARG A 188 -4.96 -12.13 14.68
C ARG A 188 -6.35 -11.67 14.24
N LEU A 189 -6.62 -11.66 12.92
CA LEU A 189 -7.95 -11.35 12.39
C LEU A 189 -9.01 -12.36 12.86
N ILE A 190 -8.75 -13.67 12.78
CA ILE A 190 -9.70 -14.70 13.26
C ILE A 190 -10.00 -14.49 14.74
N GLN A 191 -8.97 -14.33 15.57
CA GLN A 191 -9.09 -14.06 17.00
C GLN A 191 -10.00 -12.85 17.27
N ALA A 192 -9.76 -11.73 16.58
CA ALA A 192 -10.56 -10.50 16.77
C ALA A 192 -12.01 -10.64 16.26
N LEU A 193 -12.24 -11.42 15.19
CA LEU A 193 -13.57 -11.64 14.61
C LEU A 193 -14.45 -12.57 15.44
N THR A 194 -13.88 -13.60 16.08
CA THR A 194 -14.62 -14.63 16.84
C THR A 194 -14.50 -14.49 18.36
N ARG A 195 -13.49 -13.77 18.87
CA ARG A 195 -13.11 -13.62 20.29
C ARG A 195 -12.58 -14.88 20.98
N HIS A 196 -12.24 -15.92 20.22
CA HIS A 196 -11.66 -17.13 20.79
C HIS A 196 -10.17 -16.99 21.12
N PRO A 197 -9.67 -17.62 22.20
CA PRO A 197 -8.28 -17.58 22.59
C PRO A 197 -7.36 -18.26 21.56
N GLN A 198 -6.07 -17.89 21.55
CA GLN A 198 -5.09 -18.41 20.59
C GLN A 198 -4.92 -19.94 20.67
N GLU A 199 -5.12 -20.52 21.84
CA GLU A 199 -4.99 -21.96 22.11
C GLU A 199 -5.93 -22.82 21.25
N GLU A 200 -7.10 -22.28 20.86
CA GLU A 200 -8.09 -22.97 20.03
C GLU A 200 -7.86 -22.78 18.52
N MET A 201 -6.83 -22.03 18.10
CA MET A 201 -6.59 -21.66 16.70
C MET A 201 -6.43 -22.89 15.76
N GLU A 202 -6.04 -24.04 16.31
CA GLU A 202 -5.96 -25.31 15.57
C GLU A 202 -7.33 -25.77 15.01
N ASN A 203 -8.43 -25.43 15.69
CA ASN A 203 -9.80 -25.70 15.24
C ASN A 203 -10.19 -24.83 14.03
N TYR A 204 -9.54 -23.66 13.87
CA TYR A 204 -9.85 -22.69 12.83
C TYR A 204 -9.08 -22.91 11.51
N LYS A 205 -8.38 -24.04 11.34
CA LYS A 205 -7.66 -24.38 10.08
C LYS A 205 -8.53 -24.31 8.82
N VAL A 206 -9.81 -24.69 8.92
CA VAL A 206 -10.75 -24.61 7.79
C VAL A 206 -11.11 -23.15 7.50
N LEU A 207 -11.45 -22.37 8.54
CA LEU A 207 -11.74 -20.93 8.40
C LEU A 207 -10.53 -20.17 7.83
N MET A 208 -9.33 -20.41 8.34
CA MET A 208 -8.07 -19.87 7.82
C MET A 208 -7.93 -20.12 6.30
N ARG A 209 -8.19 -21.35 5.83
CA ARG A 209 -8.15 -21.68 4.40
C ARG A 209 -9.19 -20.90 3.60
N ILE A 210 -10.40 -20.72 4.14
CA ILE A 210 -11.48 -19.93 3.54
C ILE A 210 -11.07 -18.46 3.41
N LEU A 211 -10.59 -17.83 4.50
CA LEU A 211 -10.17 -16.43 4.48
C LEU A 211 -9.00 -16.20 3.49
N LYS A 212 -8.01 -17.11 3.45
CA LYS A 212 -6.94 -17.09 2.43
C LYS A 212 -7.50 -17.17 1.00
N SER A 213 -8.54 -17.97 0.75
CA SER A 213 -9.22 -18.04 -0.57
C SER A 213 -9.99 -16.77 -0.89
N SER A 214 -10.73 -16.21 0.07
CA SER A 214 -11.47 -14.95 -0.11
C SER A 214 -10.54 -13.77 -0.40
N ILE A 215 -9.38 -13.67 0.27
CA ILE A 215 -8.34 -12.67 -0.05
C ILE A 215 -7.92 -12.75 -1.52
N ARG A 216 -7.60 -13.96 -2.02
CA ARG A 216 -7.19 -14.17 -3.41
C ARG A 216 -8.28 -13.75 -4.41
N GLN A 217 -9.54 -14.06 -4.10
CA GLN A 217 -10.69 -13.65 -4.92
C GLN A 217 -10.84 -12.12 -4.96
N THR A 218 -10.80 -11.45 -3.80
CA THR A 218 -10.89 -9.99 -3.70
C THR A 218 -9.77 -9.29 -4.47
N LEU A 219 -8.52 -9.71 -4.29
CA LEU A 219 -7.37 -9.14 -5.01
C LEU A 219 -7.45 -9.36 -6.52
N HIS A 220 -7.93 -10.53 -6.98
CA HIS A 220 -8.11 -10.78 -8.41
C HIS A 220 -9.14 -9.82 -9.03
N ASN A 221 -10.26 -9.55 -8.32
CA ASN A 221 -11.31 -8.65 -8.79
C ASN A 221 -10.83 -7.18 -8.89
N HIS A 222 -9.97 -6.72 -7.97
CA HIS A 222 -9.36 -5.38 -8.07
C HIS A 222 -8.36 -5.28 -9.24
N ASN A 223 -7.60 -6.34 -9.48
CA ASN A 223 -6.62 -6.39 -10.59
C ASN A 223 -7.28 -6.55 -11.97
N SER A 224 -8.48 -7.14 -12.07
CA SER A 224 -9.22 -7.21 -13.34
C SER A 224 -9.88 -5.87 -13.70
N LEU A 225 -10.52 -5.20 -12.73
CA LEU A 225 -11.10 -3.86 -12.94
C LEU A 225 -10.06 -2.84 -13.42
N THR A 226 -8.90 -2.78 -12.76
CA THR A 226 -7.81 -1.85 -13.11
C THR A 226 -7.21 -2.10 -14.50
N GLN A 227 -7.27 -3.32 -15.02
CA GLN A 227 -6.89 -3.60 -16.41
C GLN A 227 -7.96 -3.14 -17.41
N THR A 228 -9.25 -3.15 -17.06
CA THR A 228 -10.31 -2.70 -17.98
C THR A 228 -10.35 -1.18 -18.19
N SER A 229 -9.87 -0.38 -17.23
CA SER A 229 -9.82 1.09 -17.34
C SER A 229 -8.74 1.62 -18.31
N ASP A 230 -7.73 0.81 -18.64
CA ASP A 230 -6.65 1.25 -19.54
C ASP A 230 -7.01 1.10 -21.04
N TYR A 231 -7.99 0.27 -21.38
CA TYR A 231 -8.41 0.04 -22.77
C TYR A 231 -9.39 1.09 -23.33
N THR A 232 -10.05 1.88 -22.49
CA THR A 232 -11.06 2.85 -22.94
C THR A 232 -10.48 4.21 -23.36
N ASN A 233 -9.24 4.52 -23.00
CA ASN A 233 -8.61 5.83 -23.25
C ASN A 233 -7.92 5.99 -24.63
N THR A 234 -8.03 5.02 -25.55
CA THR A 234 -7.36 5.09 -26.87
C THR A 234 -8.28 5.36 -28.07
N CYS A 235 -9.61 5.38 -27.88
CA CYS A 235 -10.60 5.61 -28.95
C CYS A 235 -11.33 6.96 -28.83
N SER A 236 -10.60 8.08 -28.83
CA SER A 236 -11.16 9.43 -29.10
C SER A 236 -10.09 10.43 -29.58
N ARG A 237 -9.38 10.11 -30.67
CA ARG A 237 -8.59 11.08 -31.46
C ARG A 237 -8.28 10.61 -32.89
N ARG A 238 -9.31 10.49 -33.72
CA ARG A 238 -9.17 10.49 -35.19
C ARG A 238 -10.51 10.81 -35.87
N GLY A 239 -10.49 11.75 -36.82
CA GLY A 239 -11.68 12.29 -37.49
C GLY A 239 -12.19 13.57 -36.82
N ASN A 240 -12.40 14.70 -37.50
CA ASN A 240 -12.29 14.99 -38.95
C ASN A 240 -11.53 16.29 -39.24
N LYS A 241 -11.03 16.37 -40.48
CA LYS A 241 -10.66 17.61 -41.17
C LYS A 241 -11.92 18.38 -41.57
#